data_AF-R4K6I7-F1
#
_entry.id   AF-R4K6I7-F1
#
_cell.length_a   1.000
_cell.length_b   1.000
_cell.length_c   1.000
_cell.angle_alpha   90.00
_cell.angle_beta   90.00
_cell.angle_gamma   90.00
#
_symmetry.space_group_name_H-M   'P 1'
#
loop_
_entity.id
_entity.type
_entity.pdbx_description
1 polymer ?
#
loop_
_entity_poly.entity_id
_entity_poly.type
_entity_poly.pdbx_seq_one_letter_code
_entity_poly.pdbx_strand_id
1 'polypeptide(L)'
;MFYILFIILGITILGYVLLDNFQSKIKNNFTRVYPGKVYTESIFYYIVEDDGVILVPKLSSGDKSKHIKLSNINDIRFFKDGKEKSNTDKAVVGAVTFGVPGAIIGSNMKTKKIIKDMGIKIYTDKEVYSLDFVGNGCEEGRAVYRRAAARIDFTYNMLLKYIKKDKDNIEHKEIIDITGQIEKLADLKAKGILTEEEFQNKKTELLERI
;
A
#
# COMPACT_ATOMS: atom_id res chain seq x y z
N MET A 1 10.91 40.28 -29.45
CA MET A 1 10.30 38.94 -29.44
C MET A 1 11.27 37.86 -28.95
N PHE A 2 12.51 37.80 -29.46
CA PHE A 2 13.52 36.80 -29.05
C PHE A 2 13.85 36.78 -27.55
N TYR A 3 13.93 37.95 -26.89
CA TYR A 3 14.26 38.04 -25.47
C TYR A 3 13.26 37.32 -24.54
N ILE A 4 11.96 37.39 -24.84
CA ILE A 4 10.91 36.71 -24.07
C ILE A 4 11.04 35.19 -24.21
N LEU A 5 11.40 34.71 -25.40
CA LEU A 5 11.62 33.28 -25.65
C LEU A 5 12.79 32.74 -24.81
N PHE A 6 13.90 33.47 -24.72
CA PHE A 6 15.04 33.09 -23.89
C PHE A 6 14.72 33.05 -22.39
N ILE A 7 13.89 33.98 -21.90
CA ILE A 7 13.44 33.97 -20.50
C ILE A 7 12.59 32.73 -20.22
N ILE A 8 11.62 32.43 -21.10
CA ILE A 8 10.76 31.24 -20.94
C ILE A 8 11.62 29.97 -20.94
N LEU A 9 12.56 29.85 -21.87
CA LEU A 9 13.48 28.72 -21.97
C LEU A 9 14.35 28.58 -20.71
N GLY A 10 14.85 29.70 -20.18
CA GLY A 10 15.64 29.72 -18.95
C GLY A 10 14.83 29.21 -17.75
N ILE A 11 13.57 29.62 -17.62
CA ILE A 11 12.67 29.19 -16.54
C ILE A 11 12.36 27.69 -16.64
N THR A 12 12.08 27.17 -17.84
CA THR A 12 11.82 25.73 -18.02
C THR A 12 13.05 24.87 -17.72
N ILE A 13 14.24 25.29 -18.18
CA ILE A 13 15.48 24.58 -17.86
C ILE A 13 15.74 24.60 -16.35
N LEU A 14 15.60 25.76 -15.71
CA LEU A 14 15.78 25.89 -14.26
C LEU A 14 14.78 25.00 -13.50
N GLY A 15 13.51 25.01 -13.90
CA GLY A 15 12.47 24.15 -13.33
C GLY A 15 12.80 22.66 -13.47
N TYR A 16 13.32 22.25 -14.62
CA TYR A 16 13.76 20.87 -14.85
C TYR A 16 14.93 20.47 -13.93
N VAL A 17 15.96 21.31 -13.83
CA VAL A 17 17.12 21.06 -12.96
C VAL A 17 16.72 20.96 -11.49
N LEU A 18 15.81 21.84 -11.03
CA LEU A 18 15.29 21.79 -9.66
C LEU A 18 14.51 20.50 -9.40
N LEU A 19 13.68 20.08 -10.36
CA LEU A 19 12.90 18.85 -10.25
C LEU A 19 13.80 17.61 -10.22
N ASP A 20 14.83 17.57 -11.08
CA ASP A 20 15.78 16.46 -11.13
C ASP A 20 16.56 16.35 -9.82
N ASN A 21 17.14 17.45 -9.33
CA ASN A 21 17.83 17.50 -8.03
C ASN A 21 16.93 17.03 -6.87
N PHE A 22 15.65 17.42 -6.88
CA PHE A 22 14.70 16.99 -5.87
C PHE A 22 14.43 15.48 -5.94
N GLN A 23 14.23 14.92 -7.13
CA GLN A 23 14.06 13.48 -7.32
C GLN A 23 15.31 12.70 -6.93
N SER A 24 16.51 13.18 -7.31
CA SER A 24 17.78 12.57 -6.91
C SER A 24 17.94 12.56 -5.39
N LYS A 25 17.57 13.65 -4.70
CA LYS A 25 17.61 13.72 -3.24
C LYS A 25 16.68 12.70 -2.59
N ILE A 26 15.45 12.57 -3.09
CA ILE A 26 14.49 11.54 -2.64
C ILE A 26 15.07 10.15 -2.84
N LYS A 27 15.61 9.87 -4.04
CA LYS A 27 16.19 8.56 -4.37
C LYS A 27 17.39 8.24 -3.49
N ASN A 28 18.27 9.21 -3.25
CA ASN A 28 19.43 9.04 -2.38
C ASN A 28 19.04 8.79 -0.92
N ASN A 29 18.00 9.47 -0.43
CA ASN A 29 17.45 9.19 0.90
C ASN A 29 16.89 7.77 0.97
N PHE A 30 16.13 7.36 -0.03
CA PHE A 30 15.59 6.01 -0.11
C PHE A 30 16.69 4.93 -0.14
N THR A 31 17.69 5.06 -1.02
CA THR A 31 18.77 4.06 -1.15
C THR A 31 19.67 4.00 0.07
N ARG A 32 19.84 5.11 0.80
CA ARG A 32 20.52 5.13 2.11
C ARG A 32 19.76 4.32 3.16
N VAL A 33 18.43 4.35 3.11
CA VAL A 33 17.57 3.66 4.08
C VAL A 33 17.37 2.18 3.75
N TYR A 34 17.32 1.86 2.45
CA TYR A 34 17.15 0.51 1.90
C TYR A 34 18.26 0.15 0.89
N PRO A 35 19.52 -0.01 1.37
CA PRO A 35 20.64 -0.29 0.47
C PRO A 35 20.51 -1.66 -0.17
N GLY A 36 20.61 -1.71 -1.51
CA GLY A 36 20.60 -2.96 -2.28
C GLY A 36 19.27 -3.72 -2.32
N LYS A 37 18.18 -3.14 -1.81
CA LYS A 37 16.87 -3.79 -1.80
C LYS A 37 16.18 -3.68 -3.16
N VAL A 38 15.40 -4.69 -3.51
CA VAL A 38 14.53 -4.68 -4.69
C VAL A 38 13.28 -3.85 -4.36
N TYR A 39 12.92 -2.94 -5.25
CA TYR A 39 11.76 -2.09 -5.07
C TYR A 39 11.04 -1.79 -6.39
N THR A 40 9.74 -1.52 -6.29
CA THR A 40 8.95 -0.92 -7.36
C THR A 40 8.73 0.55 -7.06
N GLU A 41 8.92 1.40 -8.07
CA GLU A 41 8.76 2.85 -7.94
C GLU A 41 7.42 3.32 -8.52
N SER A 42 6.72 4.17 -7.76
CA SER A 42 5.55 4.94 -8.20
C SER A 42 5.85 6.44 -8.11
N ILE A 43 4.91 7.28 -8.54
CA ILE A 43 5.05 8.74 -8.49
C ILE A 43 5.18 9.23 -7.05
N PHE A 44 4.49 8.60 -6.09
CA PHE A 44 4.38 9.08 -4.71
C PHE A 44 5.02 8.17 -3.66
N TYR A 45 5.37 6.93 -4.02
CA TYR A 45 5.86 5.95 -3.07
C TYR A 45 6.80 4.94 -3.73
N TYR A 46 7.58 4.24 -2.91
CA TYR A 46 8.26 3.01 -3.25
C TYR A 46 7.57 1.84 -2.56
N ILE A 47 7.66 0.66 -3.17
CA ILE A 47 7.29 -0.62 -2.56
C ILE A 47 8.57 -1.43 -2.45
N VAL A 48 8.97 -1.78 -1.23
CA VAL A 48 10.21 -2.50 -0.96
C VAL A 48 9.89 -3.90 -0.48
N GLU A 49 10.58 -4.90 -1.02
CA GLU A 49 10.57 -6.26 -0.47
C GLU A 49 11.72 -6.37 0.55
N ASP A 50 11.39 -6.28 1.84
CA ASP A 50 12.33 -6.30 2.97
C ASP A 50 11.66 -6.86 4.23
N ASP A 51 11.85 -8.15 4.51
CA ASP A 51 11.18 -8.88 5.60
C ASP A 51 9.66 -8.60 5.65
N GLY A 52 9.04 -8.76 4.47
CA GLY A 52 7.68 -8.33 4.17
C GLY A 52 7.66 -7.26 3.08
N VAL A 53 6.47 -6.75 2.77
CA VAL A 53 6.32 -5.67 1.80
C VAL A 53 6.15 -4.34 2.53
N ILE A 54 6.93 -3.33 2.17
CA ILE A 54 6.93 -2.01 2.82
C ILE A 54 6.55 -0.93 1.82
N LEU A 55 5.52 -0.15 2.12
CA LEU A 55 5.16 1.07 1.41
C LEU A 55 5.92 2.26 1.99
N VAL A 56 6.70 2.95 1.14
CA VAL A 56 7.58 4.05 1.54
C VAL A 56 7.16 5.33 0.81
N PRO A 57 6.51 6.29 1.47
CA PRO A 57 6.17 7.56 0.85
C PRO A 57 7.44 8.31 0.41
N LYS A 58 7.52 8.74 -0.85
CA LYS A 58 8.72 9.40 -1.41
C LYS A 58 9.18 10.61 -0.61
N LEU A 59 8.23 11.46 -0.22
CA LEU A 59 8.48 12.66 0.57
C LEU A 59 8.99 12.36 1.98
N SER A 60 8.83 11.13 2.46
CA SER A 60 9.29 10.67 3.77
C SER A 60 10.29 9.52 3.67
N SER A 61 10.89 9.30 2.50
CA SER A 61 11.81 8.17 2.23
C SER A 61 13.03 8.09 3.16
N GLY A 62 13.41 9.20 3.78
CA GLY A 62 14.51 9.26 4.75
C GLY A 62 14.10 8.93 6.19
N ASP A 63 12.81 8.83 6.48
CA ASP A 63 12.24 8.68 7.83
C ASP A 63 11.50 7.35 7.95
N LYS A 64 12.23 6.32 8.44
CA LYS A 64 11.69 4.96 8.61
C LYS A 64 10.42 4.90 9.47
N SER A 65 10.17 5.87 10.35
CA SER A 65 8.97 5.86 11.21
C SER A 65 7.68 6.00 10.40
N LYS A 66 7.75 6.60 9.20
CA LYS A 66 6.61 6.82 8.30
C LYS A 66 6.46 5.71 7.24
N HIS A 67 7.26 4.65 7.35
CA HIS A 67 7.24 3.55 6.40
C HIS A 67 6.26 2.48 6.88
N ILE A 68 5.43 1.99 5.97
CA ILE A 68 4.25 1.21 6.31
C ILE A 68 4.49 -0.23 5.89
N LYS A 69 4.61 -1.15 6.86
CA LYS A 69 4.55 -2.57 6.55
C LYS A 69 3.14 -2.92 6.08
N LEU A 70 3.01 -3.56 4.93
CA LEU A 70 1.71 -3.92 4.38
C LEU A 70 0.96 -4.92 5.27
N SER A 71 1.69 -5.76 6.01
CA SER A 71 1.15 -6.65 7.06
C SER A 71 0.35 -5.90 8.13
N ASN A 72 0.65 -4.62 8.36
CA ASN A 72 0.03 -3.80 9.40
C ASN A 72 -1.13 -2.96 8.87
N ILE A 73 -1.54 -3.16 7.60
CA ILE A 73 -2.67 -2.43 7.02
C ILE A 73 -3.96 -3.14 7.39
N ASN A 74 -4.78 -2.44 8.16
CA ASN A 74 -6.08 -2.91 8.64
C ASN A 74 -7.19 -2.60 7.65
N ASP A 75 -7.13 -1.43 7.00
CA ASP A 75 -8.14 -0.94 6.08
C ASP A 75 -7.56 0.05 5.06
N ILE A 76 -8.16 0.10 3.88
CA ILE A 76 -7.85 1.08 2.85
C ILE A 76 -9.16 1.69 2.37
N ARG A 77 -9.30 3.01 2.52
CA ARG A 77 -10.53 3.74 2.17
C ARG A 77 -10.27 4.84 1.16
N PHE A 78 -11.25 5.09 0.32
CA PHE A 78 -11.26 6.26 -0.55
C PHE A 78 -11.87 7.46 0.16
N PHE A 79 -11.29 8.63 -0.07
CA PHE A 79 -11.89 9.90 0.34
C PHE A 79 -12.05 10.83 -0.85
N LYS A 80 -13.07 11.69 -0.77
CA LYS A 80 -13.38 12.76 -1.72
C LYS A 80 -14.08 13.90 -0.99
N ASP A 81 -13.61 15.13 -1.16
CA ASP A 81 -14.12 16.32 -0.45
C ASP A 81 -14.12 16.17 1.08
N GLY A 82 -13.06 15.58 1.64
CA GLY A 82 -12.92 15.26 3.06
C GLY A 82 -13.86 14.16 3.56
N LYS A 83 -14.75 13.64 2.70
CA LYS A 83 -15.69 12.58 3.04
C LYS A 83 -15.14 11.23 2.62
N GLU A 84 -15.11 10.32 3.58
CA GLU A 84 -14.84 8.92 3.31
C GLU A 84 -16.11 8.25 2.83
N LYS A 85 -16.01 7.48 1.75
CA LYS A 85 -17.03 6.48 1.48
C LYS A 85 -16.56 5.19 2.15
N SER A 86 -17.13 4.88 3.31
CA SER A 86 -17.02 3.53 3.85
C SER A 86 -17.77 2.59 2.92
N ASN A 87 -17.13 1.51 2.48
CA ASN A 87 -17.87 0.30 2.21
C ASN A 87 -18.30 -0.22 3.57
N THR A 88 -19.47 0.21 4.01
CA THR A 88 -20.14 -0.36 5.17
C THR A 88 -20.27 -1.86 4.91
N ASP A 89 -19.57 -2.64 5.74
CA ASP A 89 -19.83 -4.04 6.09
C ASP A 89 -19.06 -5.22 5.47
N LYS A 90 -17.91 -5.07 4.80
CA LYS A 90 -16.98 -6.22 4.64
C LYS A 90 -15.51 -5.84 4.74
N ALA A 91 -14.87 -6.47 5.71
CA ALA A 91 -13.47 -6.43 6.07
C ALA A 91 -12.49 -6.53 4.88
N VAL A 92 -11.24 -6.17 5.15
CA VAL A 92 -10.02 -6.44 4.35
C VAL A 92 -9.75 -7.94 4.10
N VAL A 93 -10.75 -8.80 4.26
CA VAL A 93 -10.76 -10.21 3.90
C VAL A 93 -12.06 -10.48 3.13
N GLY A 94 -12.01 -10.30 1.81
CA GLY A 94 -13.12 -10.65 0.92
C GLY A 94 -13.48 -9.54 -0.06
N ALA A 95 -12.68 -9.42 -1.12
CA ALA A 95 -13.07 -8.95 -2.45
C ALA A 95 -14.35 -8.08 -2.53
N VAL A 96 -14.22 -6.79 -2.23
CA VAL A 96 -15.18 -5.79 -2.71
C VAL A 96 -14.58 -5.14 -3.95
N THR A 97 -14.58 -5.91 -5.05
CA THR A 97 -14.52 -5.39 -6.41
C THR A 97 -15.82 -4.64 -6.70
N PHE A 98 -15.96 -3.41 -6.22
CA PHE A 98 -17.07 -2.56 -6.61
C PHE A 98 -16.52 -1.22 -7.08
N GLY A 99 -16.28 -1.14 -8.41
CA GLY A 99 -16.35 0.03 -9.29
C GLY A 99 -16.40 1.44 -8.71
N VAL A 100 -15.58 1.80 -7.71
CA VAL A 100 -15.61 3.12 -7.08
C VAL A 100 -15.34 4.22 -8.11
N PRO A 101 -14.31 4.14 -8.99
CA PRO A 101 -14.19 5.12 -10.05
C PRO A 101 -15.22 4.95 -11.16
N GLY A 102 -15.69 3.74 -11.47
CA GLY A 102 -16.75 3.54 -12.47
C GLY A 102 -18.06 4.24 -12.10
N ALA A 103 -18.47 4.17 -10.84
CA ALA A 103 -19.66 4.83 -10.32
C ALA A 103 -19.50 6.35 -10.17
N ILE A 104 -18.29 6.85 -9.92
CA ILE A 104 -18.04 8.30 -9.85
C ILE A 104 -17.85 8.90 -11.25
N ILE A 105 -17.34 8.14 -12.23
CA ILE A 105 -17.20 8.58 -13.63
C ILE A 105 -18.56 8.52 -14.37
N GLY A 106 -19.50 7.67 -13.96
CA GLY A 106 -20.80 7.46 -14.62
C GLY A 106 -21.93 8.41 -14.22
N SER A 107 -21.79 9.25 -13.19
CA SER A 107 -22.87 10.16 -12.78
C SER A 107 -22.97 11.40 -13.69
N ASN A 108 -24.13 11.51 -14.33
CA ASN A 108 -24.57 12.54 -15.28
C ASN A 108 -23.97 13.96 -15.08
N MET A 109 -23.19 14.42 -16.06
CA MET A 109 -22.31 15.59 -16.07
C MET A 109 -23.02 16.97 -16.21
N LYS A 110 -24.10 17.22 -15.47
CA LYS A 110 -24.85 18.49 -15.64
C LYS A 110 -24.41 19.65 -14.76
N THR A 111 -23.50 19.45 -13.80
CA THR A 111 -22.99 20.53 -12.93
C THR A 111 -21.47 20.49 -12.76
N LYS A 112 -20.81 21.65 -12.91
CA LYS A 112 -19.37 21.84 -12.66
C LYS A 112 -19.12 21.76 -11.16
N LYS A 113 -18.88 20.56 -10.65
CA LYS A 113 -18.51 20.35 -9.25
C LYS A 113 -16.99 20.44 -9.11
N ILE A 114 -16.51 21.33 -8.24
CA ILE A 114 -15.11 21.39 -7.84
C ILE A 114 -14.92 20.38 -6.71
N ILE A 115 -14.04 19.41 -6.94
CA ILE A 115 -13.59 18.46 -5.94
C ILE A 115 -12.40 19.09 -5.23
N LYS A 116 -12.41 19.21 -3.90
CA LYS A 116 -11.33 19.86 -3.12
C LYS A 116 -10.13 18.95 -2.93
N ASP A 117 -10.40 17.70 -2.60
CA ASP A 117 -9.40 16.66 -2.34
C ASP A 117 -9.94 15.31 -2.79
N MET A 118 -9.04 14.39 -3.14
CA MET A 118 -9.41 13.02 -3.48
C MET A 118 -8.21 12.08 -3.34
N GLY A 119 -8.42 10.95 -2.67
CA GLY A 119 -7.32 10.00 -2.50
C GLY A 119 -7.65 8.76 -1.71
N ILE A 120 -6.61 8.19 -1.11
CA ILE A 120 -6.66 6.95 -0.33
C ILE A 120 -6.20 7.23 1.10
N LYS A 121 -6.96 6.75 2.08
CA LYS A 121 -6.53 6.61 3.47
C LYS A 121 -6.14 5.16 3.75
N ILE A 122 -4.99 4.98 4.36
CA ILE A 122 -4.46 3.69 4.78
C ILE A 122 -4.49 3.68 6.31
N TYR A 123 -5.29 2.76 6.85
CA TYR A 123 -5.44 2.57 8.28
C TYR A 123 -4.49 1.48 8.75
N THR A 124 -3.72 1.78 9.77
CA THR A 124 -2.83 0.83 10.46
C THR A 124 -3.14 0.83 11.95
N ASP A 125 -2.52 -0.08 12.70
CA ASP A 125 -2.64 -0.09 14.17
C ASP A 125 -2.13 1.18 14.84
N LYS A 126 -1.19 1.89 14.20
CA LYS A 126 -0.50 3.04 14.79
C LYS A 126 -1.09 4.37 14.36
N GLU A 127 -1.36 4.51 13.06
CA GLU A 127 -1.75 5.78 12.48
C GLU A 127 -2.50 5.61 11.16
N VAL A 128 -3.06 6.73 10.69
CA VAL A 128 -3.79 6.82 9.42
C VAL A 128 -2.98 7.66 8.44
N TYR A 129 -2.58 7.06 7.33
CA TYR A 129 -1.84 7.74 6.27
C TYR A 129 -2.79 8.17 5.17
N SER A 130 -2.62 9.39 4.66
CA SER A 130 -3.43 9.92 3.56
C SER A 130 -2.57 10.16 2.32
N LEU A 131 -2.95 9.53 1.21
CA LEU A 131 -2.37 9.74 -0.11
C LEU A 131 -3.34 10.57 -0.93
N ASP A 132 -3.09 11.87 -1.05
CA ASP A 132 -3.88 12.78 -1.86
C ASP A 132 -3.37 12.82 -3.31
N PHE A 133 -4.30 12.70 -4.27
CA PHE A 133 -4.02 12.71 -5.70
C PHE A 133 -4.55 13.99 -6.38
N VAL A 134 -5.22 14.87 -5.62
CA VAL A 134 -5.80 16.14 -6.07
C VAL A 134 -5.56 17.21 -4.99
N GLY A 135 -4.37 17.79 -4.95
CA GLY A 135 -3.96 18.66 -3.83
C GLY A 135 -4.67 20.03 -3.71
N ASN A 136 -5.00 20.70 -4.83
CA ASN A 136 -5.62 22.04 -4.82
C ASN A 136 -7.04 22.04 -5.41
N GLY A 137 -7.66 20.87 -5.40
CA GLY A 137 -8.91 20.61 -6.06
C GLY A 137 -8.84 20.53 -7.58
N CYS A 138 -9.88 19.97 -8.18
CA CYS A 138 -10.06 19.89 -9.61
C CYS A 138 -11.54 19.86 -9.99
N GLU A 139 -11.86 20.33 -11.19
CA GLU A 139 -13.21 20.15 -11.73
C GLU A 139 -13.45 18.68 -12.05
N GLU A 140 -14.56 18.14 -11.56
CA GLU A 140 -15.02 16.80 -11.86
C GLU A 140 -15.17 16.60 -13.38
N GLY A 141 -14.67 15.48 -13.90
CA GLY A 141 -14.68 15.19 -15.33
C GLY A 141 -13.58 15.86 -16.16
N ARG A 142 -12.67 16.65 -15.58
CA ARG A 142 -11.44 17.09 -16.28
C ARG A 142 -10.41 15.98 -16.41
N ALA A 143 -9.43 16.19 -17.28
CA ALA A 143 -8.30 15.27 -17.43
C ALA A 143 -7.54 15.04 -16.12
N VAL A 144 -7.39 16.08 -15.29
CA VAL A 144 -6.74 15.98 -13.97
C VAL A 144 -7.53 15.03 -13.06
N TYR A 145 -8.85 15.22 -12.97
CA TYR A 145 -9.75 14.35 -12.24
C TYR A 145 -9.65 12.89 -12.71
N ARG A 146 -9.77 12.65 -14.02
CA ARG A 146 -9.69 11.29 -14.59
C ARG A 146 -8.34 10.62 -14.30
N ARG A 147 -7.24 11.36 -14.37
CA ARG A 147 -5.90 10.85 -14.03
C ARG A 147 -5.78 10.52 -12.55
N ALA A 148 -6.32 11.37 -11.68
CA ALA A 148 -6.33 11.11 -10.24
C ALA A 148 -7.14 9.86 -9.92
N ALA A 149 -8.36 9.74 -10.48
CA ALA A 149 -9.20 8.55 -10.33
C ALA A 149 -8.50 7.27 -10.81
N ALA A 150 -7.88 7.28 -11.99
CA ALA A 150 -7.14 6.13 -12.51
C ALA A 150 -5.93 5.76 -11.63
N ARG A 151 -5.24 6.75 -11.05
CA ARG A 151 -4.11 6.51 -10.14
C ARG A 151 -4.55 5.95 -8.80
N ILE A 152 -5.66 6.44 -8.26
CA ILE A 152 -6.29 5.93 -7.06
C ILE A 152 -6.63 4.45 -7.27
N ASP A 153 -7.26 4.13 -8.39
CA ASP A 153 -7.60 2.75 -8.77
C ASP A 153 -6.37 1.85 -8.84
N PHE A 154 -5.35 2.28 -9.56
CA PHE A 154 -4.11 1.54 -9.70
C PHE A 154 -3.45 1.30 -8.34
N THR A 155 -3.35 2.35 -7.51
CA THR A 155 -2.72 2.28 -6.19
C THR A 155 -3.48 1.34 -5.28
N TYR A 156 -4.81 1.45 -5.24
CA TYR A 156 -5.67 0.60 -4.41
C TYR A 156 -5.55 -0.87 -4.80
N ASN A 157 -5.70 -1.21 -6.09
CA ASN A 157 -5.61 -2.59 -6.56
C ASN A 157 -4.21 -3.19 -6.34
N MET A 158 -3.17 -2.37 -6.51
CA MET A 158 -1.81 -2.77 -6.20
C MET A 158 -1.66 -3.09 -4.70
N LEU A 159 -2.12 -2.21 -3.80
CA LEU A 159 -2.03 -2.45 -2.35
C LEU A 159 -2.81 -3.71 -1.94
N LEU A 160 -4.02 -3.89 -2.47
CA LEU A 160 -4.82 -5.10 -2.24
C LEU A 160 -4.09 -6.37 -2.70
N LYS A 161 -3.44 -6.34 -3.87
CA LYS A 161 -2.67 -7.48 -4.39
C LYS A 161 -1.57 -7.89 -3.42
N TYR A 162 -0.83 -6.93 -2.88
CA TYR A 162 0.25 -7.23 -1.95
C TYR A 162 -0.25 -7.64 -0.57
N ILE A 163 -1.32 -7.00 -0.05
CA ILE A 163 -1.95 -7.42 1.22
C ILE A 163 -2.43 -8.87 1.12
N LYS A 164 -3.05 -9.26 0.00
CA LYS A 164 -3.47 -10.64 -0.22
C LYS A 164 -2.27 -11.59 -0.27
N LYS A 165 -1.24 -11.26 -1.06
CA LYS A 165 -0.01 -12.07 -1.14
C LYS A 165 0.67 -12.25 0.22
N ASP A 166 0.68 -11.21 1.04
CA ASP A 166 1.28 -11.24 2.38
C ASP A 166 0.48 -12.14 3.33
N LYS A 167 -0.86 -12.06 3.30
CA LYS A 167 -1.73 -12.98 4.06
C LYS A 167 -1.56 -14.43 3.64
N ASP A 168 -1.59 -14.71 2.34
CA ASP A 168 -1.40 -16.07 1.80
C ASP A 168 -0.03 -16.65 2.24
N ASN A 169 1.02 -15.82 2.29
CA ASN A 169 2.35 -16.22 2.76
C ASN A 169 2.41 -16.45 4.28
N ILE A 170 1.70 -15.64 5.08
CA ILE A 170 1.65 -15.78 6.54
C ILE A 170 0.93 -17.09 6.90
N GLU A 171 -0.26 -17.32 6.34
CA GLU A 171 -1.02 -18.56 6.55
C GLU A 171 -0.19 -19.79 6.15
N HIS A 172 0.48 -19.73 5.00
CA HIS A 172 1.29 -20.86 4.55
C HIS A 172 2.50 -21.11 5.46
N LYS A 173 3.14 -20.06 5.99
CA LYS A 173 4.26 -20.17 6.92
C LYS A 173 3.81 -20.74 8.28
N GLU A 174 2.64 -20.34 8.76
CA GLU A 174 2.05 -20.85 10.01
C GLU A 174 1.72 -22.34 9.89
N ILE A 175 1.11 -22.76 8.77
CA ILE A 175 0.84 -24.18 8.48
C ILE A 175 2.16 -24.98 8.44
N ILE A 176 3.20 -24.47 7.78
CA ILE A 176 4.51 -25.13 7.74
C ILE A 176 5.12 -25.25 9.14
N ASP A 177 5.05 -24.21 9.97
CA ASP A 177 5.58 -24.26 11.33
C ASP A 177 4.82 -25.28 12.20
N ILE A 178 3.48 -25.32 12.11
CA ILE A 178 2.65 -26.28 12.85
C ILE A 178 2.97 -27.72 12.41
N THR A 179 3.08 -27.99 11.11
CA THR A 179 3.48 -29.33 10.63
C THR A 179 4.86 -29.74 11.12
N GLY A 180 5.85 -28.84 11.11
CA GLY A 180 7.18 -29.10 11.67
C GLY A 180 7.18 -29.32 13.19
N GLN A 181 6.29 -28.67 13.94
CA GLN A 181 6.10 -28.95 15.37
C GLN A 181 5.49 -30.35 15.60
N ILE A 182 4.56 -30.78 14.74
CA ILE A 182 3.98 -32.14 14.80
C ILE A 182 5.04 -33.21 14.48
N GLU A 183 5.92 -32.97 13.51
CA GLU A 183 7.04 -33.87 13.19
C GLU A 183 7.99 -34.01 14.39
N LYS A 184 8.37 -32.89 15.03
CA LYS A 184 9.20 -32.93 16.26
C LYS A 184 8.52 -33.66 17.40
N LEU A 185 7.20 -33.48 17.57
CA LEU A 185 6.43 -34.22 18.57
C LEU A 185 6.44 -35.73 18.30
N ALA A 186 6.35 -36.15 17.03
CA ALA A 186 6.43 -37.55 16.64
C ALA A 186 7.82 -38.14 16.93
N ASP A 187 8.89 -37.38 16.69
CA ASP A 187 10.26 -37.77 17.03
C ASP A 187 10.46 -37.93 18.54
N LEU A 188 9.91 -37.02 19.34
CA LEU A 188 9.99 -37.08 20.81
C LEU A 188 9.24 -38.30 21.37
N LYS A 189 8.07 -38.61 20.80
CA LYS A 189 7.33 -39.83 21.09
C LYS A 189 8.13 -41.08 20.70
N ALA A 190 8.71 -41.10 19.50
CA ALA A 190 9.52 -42.22 19.02
C ALA A 190 10.76 -42.47 19.89
N LYS A 191 11.33 -41.41 20.47
CA LYS A 191 12.43 -41.47 21.45
C LYS A 191 11.98 -41.87 22.85
N GLY A 192 10.69 -42.09 23.08
CA GLY A 192 10.11 -42.43 24.38
C GLY A 192 10.14 -41.29 25.40
N ILE A 193 10.34 -40.05 24.95
CA ILE A 193 10.36 -38.86 25.80
C ILE A 193 8.94 -38.42 26.15
N LEU A 194 7.99 -38.64 25.23
CA LEU A 194 6.57 -38.36 25.42
C LEU A 194 5.77 -39.67 25.45
N THR A 195 4.74 -39.69 26.27
CA THR A 195 3.73 -40.75 26.24
C THR A 195 2.77 -40.59 25.03
N GLU A 196 2.03 -41.65 24.68
CA GLU A 196 1.03 -41.58 23.62
C GLU A 196 -0.03 -40.50 23.90
N GLU A 197 -0.46 -40.41 25.15
CA GLU A 197 -1.52 -39.49 25.57
C GLU A 197 -1.07 -38.02 25.48
N GLU A 198 0.16 -37.72 25.93
CA GLU A 198 0.76 -36.39 25.78
C GLU A 198 0.96 -35.99 24.32
N PHE A 199 1.37 -36.94 23.48
CA PHE A 199 1.50 -36.71 22.04
C PHE A 199 0.15 -36.39 21.38
N GLN A 200 -0.89 -37.18 21.65
CA GLN A 200 -2.22 -36.96 21.04
C GLN A 200 -2.85 -35.65 21.50
N ASN A 201 -2.71 -35.30 22.78
CA ASN A 201 -3.23 -34.04 23.31
C ASN A 201 -2.56 -32.83 22.64
N LYS A 202 -1.22 -32.82 22.54
CA LYS A 202 -0.51 -31.71 21.88
C LYS A 202 -0.70 -31.68 20.37
N LYS A 203 -0.83 -32.83 19.72
CA LYS A 203 -1.14 -32.90 18.29
C LYS A 203 -2.51 -32.28 18.00
N THR A 204 -3.52 -32.61 18.80
CA THR A 204 -4.87 -32.06 18.66
C THR A 204 -4.87 -30.56 18.88
N GLU A 205 -4.22 -30.07 19.94
CA GLU A 205 -4.08 -28.63 20.22
C GLU A 205 -3.43 -27.87 19.05
N LEU A 206 -2.43 -28.46 18.40
CA LEU A 206 -1.76 -27.85 17.25
C LEU A 206 -2.61 -27.89 15.98
N LEU A 207 -3.40 -28.95 15.77
CA LEU A 207 -4.31 -29.07 14.64
C LEU A 207 -5.51 -28.13 14.74
N GLU A 208 -5.95 -27.77 15.95
CA GLU A 208 -7.02 -26.78 16.18
C GLU A 208 -6.60 -25.34 15.80
N ARG A 209 -5.31 -25.10 15.56
CA ARG A 209 -4.77 -23.78 15.16
C ARG A 209 -4.71 -23.59 13.64
N ILE A 210 -5.10 -24.60 12.85
CA ILE A 210 -5.21 -24.56 11.37
C ILE A 210 -6.69 -24.57 10.98
#